data_AF-A0A256YFG0-F1
#
_entry.id   AF-A0A256YFG0-F1
#
_cell.length_a   1.000
_cell.length_b   1.000
_cell.length_c   1.000
_cell.angle_alpha   90.00
_cell.angle_beta   90.00
_cell.angle_gamma   90.00
#
_symmetry.space_group_name_H-M   'P 1'
#
loop_
_entity.id
_entity.type
_entity.pdbx_description
1 polymer ?
#
loop_
_entity_poly.entity_id
_entity_poly.type
_entity_poly.pdbx_seq_one_letter_code
_entity_poly.pdbx_strand_id
1 'polypeptide(L)'
;MRQNVMLARKYDVPIIITSNADDRWSLRAPRELISIGISLGMTGEIAKKAVGENPLKIIKKSRDRKDPNVIMKGLEVIDWGNSKPMERKRMFGWY
;
A
#
# COMPACT_ATOMS: atom_id res chain seq x y z
N MET A 1 -6.41 3.95 19.81
CA MET A 1 -5.50 4.01 18.64
C MET A 1 -4.02 3.81 18.97
N ARG A 2 -3.45 4.44 20.02
CA ARG A 2 -2.02 4.28 20.37
C ARG A 2 -1.59 2.81 20.56
N GLN A 3 -2.43 1.99 21.20
CA GLN A 3 -2.20 0.54 21.34
C GLN A 3 -2.12 -0.19 19.99
N ASN A 4 -3.01 0.13 19.05
CA ASN A 4 -3.00 -0.48 17.71
C ASN A 4 -1.73 -0.11 16.95
N VAL A 5 -1.29 1.15 17.05
CA VAL A 5 -0.02 1.61 16.46
C VAL A 5 1.16 0.87 17.08
N MET A 6 1.18 0.70 18.41
CA MET A 6 2.20 -0.06 19.11
C MET A 6 2.23 -1.53 18.64
N LEU A 7 1.08 -2.20 18.53
CA LEU A 7 1.00 -3.59 18.08
C LEU A 7 1.41 -3.73 16.60
N ALA A 8 0.91 -2.84 15.73
CA ALA A 8 1.27 -2.86 14.31
C ALA A 8 2.78 -2.66 14.11
N ARG A 9 3.41 -1.79 14.90
CA ARG A 9 4.88 -1.64 14.92
C ARG A 9 5.59 -2.87 15.49
N LYS A 10 5.05 -3.51 16.53
CA LYS A 10 5.63 -4.71 17.15
C LYS A 10 5.65 -5.91 16.20
N TYR A 11 4.67 -6.00 15.30
CA TYR A 11 4.51 -7.13 14.37
C TYR A 11 4.79 -6.76 12.91
N ASP A 12 5.49 -5.64 12.66
CA ASP A 12 5.86 -5.16 11.32
C ASP A 12 4.69 -5.09 10.31
N VAL A 13 3.50 -4.77 10.83
CA VAL A 13 2.29 -4.62 10.00
C VAL A 13 2.35 -3.26 9.30
N PRO A 14 2.14 -3.20 7.97
CA PRO A 14 2.12 -1.94 7.24
C PRO A 14 0.97 -1.04 7.72
N ILE A 15 1.32 0.13 8.24
CA ILE A 15 0.35 1.14 8.68
C ILE A 15 0.10 2.12 7.54
N ILE A 16 -1.16 2.50 7.33
CA ILE A 16 -1.57 3.59 6.43
C ILE A 16 -2.27 4.67 7.25
N ILE A 17 -1.97 5.94 6.98
CA ILE A 17 -2.71 7.09 7.51
C ILE A 17 -3.43 7.78 6.34
N THR A 18 -4.72 8.02 6.52
CA THR A 18 -5.58 8.75 5.58
C THR A 18 -6.41 9.77 6.36
N SER A 19 -6.86 10.83 5.69
CA SER A 19 -7.83 11.77 6.27
C SER A 19 -9.26 11.21 6.29
N ASN A 20 -9.54 10.17 5.51
CA ASN A 20 -10.91 9.65 5.29
C ASN A 20 -11.92 10.78 5.01
N ALA A 21 -11.52 11.72 4.14
CA ALA A 21 -12.28 12.91 3.86
C ALA A 21 -13.43 12.60 2.90
N ASP A 22 -14.67 12.88 3.33
CA ASP A 22 -15.86 12.79 2.46
C ASP A 22 -16.04 14.04 1.58
N ASP A 23 -15.40 15.14 1.97
CA ASP A 23 -15.50 16.44 1.30
C ASP A 23 -14.14 17.17 1.28
N ARG A 24 -14.08 18.27 0.53
CA ARG A 24 -12.85 19.03 0.31
C ARG A 24 -12.27 19.69 1.57
N TRP A 25 -13.10 20.02 2.56
CA TRP A 25 -12.68 20.69 3.80
C TRP A 25 -12.07 19.72 4.82
N SER A 26 -12.38 18.43 4.65
CA SER A 26 -11.84 17.34 5.46
C SER A 26 -10.47 16.86 4.95
N LEU A 27 -10.00 17.35 3.80
CA LEU A 27 -8.65 17.06 3.31
C LEU A 27 -7.57 17.66 4.22
N ARG A 28 -6.43 16.97 4.29
CA ARG A 28 -5.28 17.38 5.10
C ARG A 28 -4.01 17.30 4.29
N ALA A 29 -3.09 18.21 4.56
CA ALA A 29 -1.77 18.15 3.93
C ALA A 29 -1.02 16.91 4.44
N PRO A 30 -0.17 16.25 3.62
CA PRO A 30 0.58 15.07 4.05
C PRO A 30 1.40 15.29 5.34
N ARG A 31 1.94 16.50 5.54
CA ARG A 31 2.67 16.87 6.76
C ARG A 31 1.80 16.85 8.03
N GLU A 32 0.52 17.19 7.92
CA GLU A 32 -0.42 17.14 9.04
C GLU A 32 -0.80 15.70 9.37
N LEU A 33 -0.96 14.84 8.36
CA LEU A 33 -1.17 13.41 8.60
C LEU A 33 0.04 12.75 9.28
N ILE A 34 1.25 13.20 8.92
CA ILE A 34 2.50 12.76 9.59
C ILE A 34 2.50 13.17 11.06
N SER A 35 2.10 14.40 11.39
CA SER A 35 2.08 14.86 12.80
C SER A 35 1.10 14.03 13.65
N ILE A 36 -0.06 13.65 13.10
CA ILE A 36 -1.00 12.72 13.75
C ILE A 36 -0.32 11.38 14.05
N GLY A 37 0.42 10.82 13.09
CA GLY A 37 1.17 9.58 13.29
C GLY A 37 2.20 9.71 14.42
N ILE A 38 2.92 10.82 14.48
CA ILE A 38 3.90 11.11 15.54
C ILE A 38 3.19 11.22 16.90
N SER A 39 2.07 11.95 16.99
CA SER A 39 1.27 12.05 18.22
C SER A 39 0.74 10.69 18.70
N LEU A 40 0.52 9.74 17.80
CA LEU A 40 0.14 8.36 18.11
C LEU A 40 1.33 7.46 18.50
N GLY A 41 2.55 8.01 18.59
CA GLY A 41 3.75 7.30 19.03
C GLY A 41 4.56 6.67 17.90
N MET A 42 4.40 7.12 16.64
CA MET A 42 5.30 6.74 15.54
C MET A 42 6.56 7.60 15.54
N THR A 43 7.65 7.09 14.98
CA THR A 43 8.78 7.94 14.60
C THR A 43 8.42 8.75 13.35
N GLY A 44 9.08 9.88 13.12
CA GLY A 44 8.84 10.70 11.92
C GLY A 44 9.04 9.94 10.61
N GLU A 45 9.99 8.99 10.59
CA GLU A 45 10.22 8.13 9.42
C GLU A 45 9.07 7.14 9.19
N ILE A 46 8.61 6.45 10.23
CA ILE A 46 7.47 5.52 10.13
C ILE A 46 6.21 6.27 9.72
N ALA A 47 5.96 7.44 10.28
CA ALA A 47 4.80 8.27 9.92
C ALA A 47 4.87 8.74 8.45
N LYS A 48 6.05 9.13 7.94
CA LYS A 48 6.25 9.42 6.52
C LYS A 48 5.95 8.22 5.62
N LYS A 49 6.45 7.03 5.99
CA LYS A 49 6.19 5.78 5.26
C LYS A 49 4.69 5.43 5.25
N ALA A 50 3.99 5.69 6.36
CA ALA A 50 2.56 5.42 6.48
C ALA A 50 1.67 6.28 5.57
N VAL A 51 2.10 7.50 5.24
CA VAL A 51 1.35 8.40 4.34
C VAL A 51 1.74 8.20 2.87
N GLY A 52 2.99 7.84 2.59
CA GLY A 52 3.50 7.73 1.21
C GLY A 52 3.80 6.30 0.76
N GLU A 53 4.89 5.73 1.25
CA GLU A 53 5.48 4.48 0.74
C GLU A 53 4.56 3.25 0.90
N ASN A 54 3.92 3.11 2.06
CA ASN A 54 3.08 1.96 2.38
C ASN A 54 1.83 1.87 1.47
N PRO A 55 1.03 2.96 1.29
CA PRO A 55 -0.05 2.97 0.30
C PRO A 55 0.43 2.63 -1.12
N LEU A 56 1.55 3.22 -1.56
CA LEU A 56 2.08 2.98 -2.91
C LEU A 56 2.46 1.52 -3.13
N LYS A 57 3.08 0.86 -2.12
CA LYS A 57 3.39 -0.57 -2.16
C LYS A 57 2.13 -1.42 -2.31
N ILE A 58 1.05 -1.09 -1.60
CA ILE A 58 -0.22 -1.81 -1.67
C ILE A 58 -0.90 -1.60 -3.03
N ILE A 59 -0.89 -0.37 -3.55
CA ILE A 59 -1.44 -0.06 -4.88
C ILE A 59 -0.66 -0.82 -5.96
N LYS A 60 0.67 -0.82 -5.91
CA LYS A 60 1.52 -1.58 -6.84
C LYS A 60 1.17 -3.07 -6.80
N LYS A 61 1.14 -3.67 -5.60
CA LYS A 61 0.74 -5.08 -5.42
C LYS A 61 -0.65 -5.35 -6.02
N SER A 62 -1.62 -4.46 -5.84
CA SER A 62 -2.94 -4.61 -6.43
C SER A 62 -2.96 -4.51 -7.95
N ARG A 63 -2.07 -3.72 -8.56
CA ARG A 63 -1.93 -3.61 -10.02
C ARG A 63 -1.26 -4.86 -10.59
N ASP A 64 -0.15 -5.28 -9.99
CA ASP A 64 0.60 -6.49 -10.36
C ASP A 64 -0.26 -7.78 -10.29
N ARG A 65 -1.25 -7.80 -9.39
CA ARG A 65 -2.23 -8.91 -9.29
C ARG A 65 -3.25 -8.94 -10.43
N LYS A 66 -3.55 -7.79 -11.02
CA LYS A 66 -4.50 -7.67 -12.14
C LYS A 66 -3.80 -7.82 -13.49
N ASP A 67 -2.50 -7.56 -13.54
CA ASP A 67 -1.70 -7.66 -14.75
C ASP A 67 -1.47 -9.12 -15.15
N PRO A 68 -1.92 -9.56 -16.35
CA PRO A 68 -1.68 -10.91 -16.83
C PRO A 68 -0.22 -11.18 -17.24
N ASN A 69 0.57 -10.13 -17.48
CA ASN A 69 1.98 -10.26 -17.86
C ASN A 69 2.88 -10.47 -16.64
N VAL A 70 2.46 -9.99 -15.47
CA VAL A 70 3.16 -10.28 -14.23
C VAL A 70 2.77 -11.67 -13.78
N ILE A 71 3.70 -12.62 -13.77
CA ILE A 71 3.41 -14.00 -13.29
C ILE A 71 3.53 -14.05 -11.77
N MET A 72 4.68 -13.59 -11.26
CA MET A 72 4.99 -13.49 -9.83
C MET A 72 5.84 -12.25 -9.55
N LYS A 73 6.06 -11.93 -8.27
CA LYS A 73 6.88 -10.78 -7.89
C LYS A 73 8.29 -10.90 -8.50
N GLY A 74 8.64 -9.94 -9.36
CA GLY A 74 9.94 -9.90 -10.04
C GLY A 74 10.01 -10.69 -11.35
N LEU A 75 8.91 -11.29 -11.82
CA LEU A 75 8.83 -12.01 -13.10
C LEU A 75 7.69 -11.47 -13.94
N GLU A 76 8.04 -10.86 -15.07
CA GLU A 76 7.13 -10.28 -16.05
C GLU A 76 7.43 -10.82 -17.45
N VAL A 77 6.37 -11.08 -18.21
CA VAL A 77 6.46 -11.50 -19.61
C VAL A 77 6.48 -10.26 -20.50
N ILE A 78 7.55 -10.07 -21.27
CA ILE A 78 7.71 -8.95 -22.20
C ILE A 78 6.99 -9.24 -23.53
N ASP A 79 7.09 -10.49 -24.00
CA ASP A 79 6.44 -10.94 -25.23
C ASP A 79 5.95 -12.39 -25.06
N TRP A 80 4.72 -12.64 -25.50
CA TRP A 80 4.09 -13.96 -25.47
C TRP A 80 4.33 -14.76 -26.77
N GLY A 81 4.91 -14.14 -27.81
CA GLY A 81 5.16 -14.76 -29.10
C GLY A 81 3.86 -15.28 -29.73
N ASN A 82 3.80 -16.59 -29.98
CA ASN A 82 2.60 -17.24 -30.54
C ASN A 82 1.51 -17.55 -29.50
N SER A 83 1.79 -17.35 -28.22
CA SER A 83 0.83 -17.57 -27.14
C SER A 83 0.07 -16.27 -26.84
N LYS A 84 -1.13 -16.38 -26.25
CA LYS A 84 -1.86 -15.22 -25.75
C LYS A 84 -1.74 -15.15 -24.22
N PRO A 85 -1.63 -13.94 -23.63
CA PRO A 85 -1.81 -13.78 -22.20
C PRO A 85 -3.18 -14.31 -21.78
N MET A 86 -3.30 -14.75 -20.52
CA MET A 86 -4.62 -15.03 -19.94
C MET A 86 -5.50 -13.79 -20.03
N GLU A 87 -6.73 -13.91 -20.57
CA GLU A 87 -7.71 -12.82 -20.60
C GLU A 87 -7.97 -12.21 -19.21
N ARG A 88 -7.87 -13.05 -18.18
CA ARG A 88 -7.96 -12.63 -16.79
C ARG A 88 -7.07 -13.51 -15.92
N LYS A 89 -6.11 -12.89 -15.24
CA LYS A 89 -5.30 -13.60 -14.24
C LYS A 89 -6.21 -14.07 -13.11
N ARG A 90 -6.24 -15.38 -12.85
CA ARG A 90 -7.00 -15.94 -11.73
C ARG A 90 -6.33 -15.50 -10.43
N MET A 91 -7.03 -14.71 -9.62
CA MET A 91 -6.53 -14.20 -8.34
C MET A 91 -6.64 -15.29 -7.27
N PHE A 92 -5.75 -16.28 -7.29
CA PHE A 92 -5.64 -17.25 -6.20
C PHE A 92 -4.43 -16.90 -5.31
N GLY A 93 -4.65 -16.81 -3.99
CA GLY A 93 -3.58 -16.74 -2.99
C GLY A 93 -3.08 -15.34 -2.59
N TRP A 94 -2.34 -15.30 -1.47
CA TRP A 94 -1.86 -14.07 -0.80
C TRP A 94 -0.53 -13.51 -1.34
N TYR A 95 -0.03 -14.03 -2.46
CA TYR A 95 1.24 -13.58 -3.04
C TYR A 95 1.13 -12.18 -3.65
#